data_AF-H8FU74-F1
#
_entry.id   AF-H8FU74-F1
#
_cell.length_a   1.000
_cell.length_b   1.000
_cell.length_c   1.000
_cell.angle_alpha   90.00
_cell.angle_beta   90.00
_cell.angle_gamma   90.00
#
_symmetry.space_group_name_H-M   'P 1'
#
loop_
_entity.id
_entity.type
_entity.pdbx_description
1 polymer ?
#
loop_
_entity_poly.entity_id
_entity_poly.type
_entity_poly.pdbx_seq_one_letter_code
_entity_poly.pdbx_strand_id
1 'polypeptide(L)'
;MERIAALPRPELLQVADAVARDKGIDRDEVLEAMEQAIQKAGRSKYGHEHDIRAHIDRKTGEIQLARYIEVVETVENEATQFTLAQALRKKPGAVVGDFLIDPLPPIDFGRIAAQTAKQVIVQKVRDAERQRQFNEYKDRVGEISNGLVKRVEFGNVIVDLGRAEGLLRRDELIPRETFRTGDRVRAYIFDVRQEPRGPQIFLSRTHPMFMAKLFAQEVPEIYDGIIEIKAVARDPGSRAKIAVLSHDSSIDPVGACVGMRGSRVQAVVAELQGEKIDIIQWSPDVATFVVNALAPAEVTKVVLDEEAGRIEVVVPDDQLSLAIGRRGQNVRLASQLTQWNIDIMTEAEESERRTEEFRSRSNMFIQALDVDDVIAHLLVTEGFSSVEEVAYVPLEDLAGIEGFDEGVAEELQNRGRVFLSEQDDRYTQMRRDIGVADDVAAIEGLTPAQLVKLGNRGVKTLDDLGDLASDELIDIVGKDAMNEDQANAVIMAARAHWFEDGAQG
;
A
#
# COMPACT_ATOMS: atom_id res chain seq x y z
N MET A 1 68.08 5.17 -13.30
CA MET A 1 66.71 4.63 -13.15
C MET A 1 66.68 3.30 -13.87
N GLU A 2 66.85 2.20 -13.15
CA GLU A 2 66.57 0.87 -13.71
C GLU A 2 65.11 0.85 -14.16
N ARG A 3 64.90 0.62 -15.47
CA ARG A 3 63.58 0.22 -15.97
C ARG A 3 63.27 -1.12 -15.34
N ILE A 4 62.47 -1.14 -14.29
CA ILE A 4 61.83 -2.37 -13.82
C ILE A 4 60.90 -2.80 -14.96
N ALA A 5 61.37 -3.75 -15.76
CA ALA A 5 60.69 -4.21 -16.95
C ALA A 5 59.36 -4.87 -16.55
N ALA A 6 58.26 -4.16 -16.79
CA ALA A 6 56.96 -4.78 -16.89
C ALA A 6 56.97 -5.66 -18.14
N LEU A 7 56.94 -6.98 -17.94
CA LEU A 7 57.00 -7.95 -19.03
C LEU A 7 55.63 -8.06 -19.70
N PRO A 8 55.55 -8.10 -21.04
CA PRO A 8 54.31 -8.39 -21.76
C PRO A 8 53.75 -9.74 -21.33
N ARG A 9 52.44 -9.82 -21.08
CA ARG A 9 51.76 -11.06 -20.63
C ARG A 9 50.63 -11.44 -21.61
N PRO A 10 50.97 -11.91 -22.82
CA PRO A 10 49.96 -12.31 -23.80
C PRO A 10 49.09 -13.49 -23.32
N GLU A 11 49.61 -14.31 -22.41
CA GLU A 11 48.87 -15.40 -21.75
C GLU A 11 47.63 -14.90 -21.00
N LEU A 12 47.69 -13.71 -20.41
CA LEU A 12 46.58 -13.10 -19.68
C LEU A 12 45.44 -12.73 -20.62
N LEU A 13 45.76 -12.18 -21.80
CA LEU A 13 44.79 -11.87 -22.84
C LEU A 13 44.15 -13.14 -23.40
N GLN A 14 44.93 -14.21 -23.61
CA GLN A 14 44.40 -15.50 -24.05
C GLN A 14 43.44 -16.12 -23.03
N VAL A 15 43.72 -15.99 -21.73
CA VAL A 15 42.81 -16.43 -20.66
C VAL A 15 41.52 -15.61 -20.69
N ALA A 16 41.61 -14.28 -20.81
CA ALA A 16 40.43 -13.43 -20.95
C ALA A 16 39.59 -13.79 -22.19
N ASP A 17 40.23 -14.06 -23.33
CA ASP A 17 39.56 -14.43 -24.58
C ASP A 17 38.90 -15.82 -24.53
N ALA A 18 39.55 -16.77 -23.88
CA ALA A 18 39.00 -18.12 -23.69
C ALA A 18 37.77 -18.07 -22.77
N VAL A 19 37.85 -17.26 -21.71
CA VAL A 19 36.75 -17.06 -20.77
C VAL A 19 35.58 -16.33 -21.42
N ALA A 20 35.83 -15.23 -22.13
CA ALA A 20 34.81 -14.45 -22.82
C ALA A 20 34.00 -15.34 -23.78
N ARG A 21 34.69 -16.22 -24.52
CA ARG A 21 34.06 -17.20 -25.42
C ARG A 21 33.26 -18.29 -24.70
N ASP A 22 33.76 -18.83 -23.59
CA ASP A 22 33.08 -19.93 -22.86
C ASP A 22 31.80 -19.47 -22.16
N LYS A 23 31.73 -18.18 -21.77
CA LYS A 23 30.61 -17.62 -20.98
C LYS A 23 29.77 -16.57 -21.68
N GLY A 24 30.13 -16.18 -22.91
CA GLY A 24 29.39 -15.20 -23.70
C GLY A 24 29.39 -13.79 -23.09
N ILE A 25 30.50 -13.41 -22.45
CA ILE A 25 30.70 -12.10 -21.82
C ILE A 25 31.68 -11.29 -22.68
N ASP A 26 31.52 -9.97 -22.67
CA ASP A 26 32.45 -9.08 -23.38
C ASP A 26 33.88 -9.17 -22.82
N ARG A 27 34.86 -9.12 -23.73
CA ARG A 27 36.29 -9.24 -23.37
C ARG A 27 36.74 -8.10 -22.46
N ASP A 28 36.27 -6.88 -22.69
CA ASP A 28 36.67 -5.72 -21.91
C ASP A 28 36.10 -5.78 -20.49
N GLU A 29 34.87 -6.28 -20.32
CA GLU A 29 34.29 -6.53 -19.00
C GLU A 29 35.13 -7.53 -18.17
N VAL A 30 35.67 -8.57 -18.81
CA VAL A 30 36.56 -9.53 -18.15
C VAL A 30 37.85 -8.85 -17.70
N LEU A 31 38.45 -8.01 -18.55
CA LEU A 31 39.70 -7.31 -18.25
C LEU A 31 39.52 -6.24 -17.16
N GLU A 32 38.43 -5.48 -17.17
CA GLU A 32 38.09 -4.55 -16.08
C GLU A 32 37.91 -5.26 -14.75
N ALA A 33 37.26 -6.41 -14.75
CA ALA A 33 37.05 -7.17 -13.54
C ALA A 33 38.40 -7.73 -13.01
N MET A 34 39.29 -8.16 -13.91
CA MET A 34 40.66 -8.54 -13.55
C MET A 34 41.46 -7.37 -12.97
N GLU A 35 41.32 -6.15 -13.51
CA GLU A 35 41.91 -4.94 -12.95
C GLU A 35 41.44 -4.71 -11.51
N GLN A 36 40.13 -4.76 -11.23
CA GLN A 36 39.59 -4.62 -9.87
C GLN A 36 40.14 -5.66 -8.89
N ALA A 37 40.32 -6.90 -9.36
CA ALA A 37 40.90 -7.96 -8.55
C ALA A 37 42.37 -7.70 -8.20
N ILE A 38 43.14 -7.25 -9.19
CA ILE A 38 44.55 -6.88 -9.03
C ILE A 38 44.67 -5.66 -8.11
N GLN A 39 43.75 -4.70 -8.20
CA GLN A 39 43.67 -3.55 -7.28
C GLN A 39 43.50 -4.00 -5.83
N LYS A 40 42.55 -4.91 -5.58
CA LYS A 40 42.31 -5.46 -4.23
C LYS A 40 43.54 -6.17 -3.67
N ALA A 41 44.23 -6.95 -4.50
CA ALA A 41 45.49 -7.61 -4.12
C ALA A 41 46.62 -6.59 -3.88
N GLY A 42 46.69 -5.55 -4.70
CA GLY A 42 47.63 -4.43 -4.54
C GLY A 42 47.44 -3.71 -3.21
N ARG A 43 46.19 -3.41 -2.83
CA ARG A 43 45.83 -2.82 -1.51
C ARG A 43 46.29 -3.69 -0.34
N SER A 44 46.13 -5.02 -0.43
CA SER A 44 46.60 -5.93 0.61
C SER A 44 48.12 -5.92 0.80
N LYS A 45 48.91 -5.70 -0.27
CA LYS A 45 50.38 -5.70 -0.21
C LYS A 45 50.96 -4.34 0.16
N TYR A 46 50.41 -3.27 -0.40
CA TYR A 46 51.00 -1.93 -0.32
C TYR A 46 50.28 -0.99 0.66
N GLY A 47 49.20 -1.46 1.31
CA GLY A 47 48.42 -0.73 2.31
C GLY A 47 46.97 -0.53 1.88
N HIS A 48 46.02 -0.89 2.74
CA HIS A 48 44.58 -0.80 2.46
C HIS A 48 44.06 0.64 2.41
N GLU A 49 44.79 1.56 3.03
CA GLU A 49 44.43 2.98 3.15
C GLU A 49 44.79 3.79 1.90
N HIS A 50 45.61 3.24 0.99
CA HIS A 50 46.00 3.92 -0.24
C HIS A 50 45.03 3.60 -1.40
N ASP A 51 44.74 4.61 -2.24
CA ASP A 51 44.03 4.38 -3.50
C ASP A 51 44.99 3.76 -4.52
N ILE A 52 44.92 2.45 -4.66
CA ILE A 52 45.71 1.68 -5.63
C ILE A 52 44.81 1.27 -6.78
N ARG A 53 45.20 1.70 -7.99
CA ARG A 53 44.53 1.34 -9.24
C ARG A 53 45.45 0.50 -10.10
N ALA A 54 44.87 -0.48 -10.77
CA ALA A 54 45.53 -1.37 -11.70
C ALA A 54 44.92 -1.16 -13.08
N HIS A 55 45.77 -1.18 -14.10
CA HIS A 55 45.37 -1.09 -15.50
C HIS A 55 46.05 -2.21 -16.29
N ILE A 56 45.31 -2.83 -17.20
CA ILE A 56 45.78 -3.88 -18.10
C ILE A 56 45.75 -3.35 -19.52
N ASP A 57 46.90 -3.27 -20.19
CA ASP A 57 46.95 -2.90 -21.60
C ASP A 57 46.23 -3.95 -22.46
N ARG A 58 45.24 -3.53 -23.23
CA ARG A 58 44.35 -4.40 -24.03
C ARG A 58 45.06 -5.11 -25.20
N LYS A 59 46.23 -4.60 -25.62
CA LYS A 59 47.04 -5.12 -26.72
C LYS A 59 48.20 -5.98 -26.23
N THR A 60 48.87 -5.58 -25.16
CA THR A 60 50.09 -6.25 -24.68
C THR A 60 49.86 -7.14 -23.45
N GLY A 61 48.75 -6.95 -22.73
CA GLY A 61 48.45 -7.63 -21.46
C GLY A 61 49.31 -7.14 -20.30
N GLU A 62 50.03 -6.04 -20.47
CA GLU A 62 50.88 -5.45 -19.44
C GLU A 62 50.02 -4.93 -18.28
N ILE A 63 50.37 -5.34 -17.06
CA ILE A 63 49.71 -4.89 -15.82
C ILE A 63 50.50 -3.73 -15.24
N GLN A 64 49.88 -2.57 -15.15
CA GLN A 64 50.42 -1.40 -14.48
C GLN A 64 49.67 -1.18 -13.16
N LEU A 65 50.43 -1.07 -12.07
CA LEU A 65 49.88 -0.78 -10.75
C LEU A 65 50.39 0.59 -10.31
N ALA A 66 49.49 1.48 -9.94
CA ALA A 66 49.87 2.81 -9.47
C ALA A 66 49.02 3.24 -8.28
N ARG A 67 49.63 4.02 -7.40
CA ARG A 67 48.97 4.71 -6.31
C ARG A 67 48.50 6.08 -6.80
N TYR A 68 47.25 6.40 -6.52
CA TYR A 68 46.63 7.68 -6.86
C TYR A 68 46.51 8.50 -5.60
N ILE A 69 47.03 9.73 -5.64
CA ILE A 69 46.94 10.69 -4.54
C ILE A 69 46.26 11.95 -5.09
N GLU A 70 45.10 12.28 -4.55
CA GLU A 70 44.30 13.43 -4.97
C GLU A 70 44.90 14.73 -4.40
N VAL A 71 44.91 15.80 -5.21
CA VAL A 71 45.36 17.12 -4.77
C VAL A 71 44.14 17.92 -4.31
N VAL A 72 44.09 18.27 -3.03
CA VAL A 72 42.97 18.99 -2.39
C VAL A 72 43.46 20.25 -1.68
N GLU A 73 42.54 21.17 -1.38
CA GLU A 73 42.85 22.37 -0.59
C GLU A 73 43.02 22.03 0.90
N THR A 74 42.12 21.23 1.43
CA THR A 74 42.10 20.78 2.83
C THR A 74 42.20 19.26 2.86
N VAL A 75 43.21 18.73 3.54
CA VAL A 75 43.44 17.27 3.63
C VAL A 75 42.54 16.69 4.70
N GLU A 76 41.69 15.74 4.33
CA GLU A 76 40.88 14.93 5.24
C GLU A 76 41.50 13.55 5.48
N ASN A 77 42.20 13.00 4.46
CA ASN A 77 42.86 11.71 4.54
C ASN A 77 44.31 11.79 4.05
N GLU A 78 45.27 11.73 4.97
CA GLU A 78 46.71 11.82 4.68
C GLU A 78 47.24 10.68 3.78
N ALA A 79 46.53 9.54 3.70
CA ALA A 79 46.96 8.39 2.90
C ALA A 79 46.60 8.50 1.42
N THR A 80 45.58 9.31 1.08
CA THR A 80 45.04 9.44 -0.29
C THR A 80 45.05 10.87 -0.82
N GLN A 81 45.33 11.88 0.01
CA GLN A 81 45.23 13.29 -0.36
C GLN A 81 46.51 14.07 -0.02
N PHE A 82 46.86 15.02 -0.88
CA PHE A 82 47.92 16.02 -0.66
C PHE A 82 47.38 17.44 -0.81
N THR A 83 47.98 18.35 -0.04
CA THR A 83 47.82 19.79 -0.29
C THR A 83 48.49 20.19 -1.61
N LEU A 84 48.00 21.27 -2.23
CA LEU A 84 48.62 21.87 -3.43
C LEU A 84 50.13 22.12 -3.24
N ALA A 85 50.54 22.59 -2.06
CA ALA A 85 51.95 22.84 -1.73
C ALA A 85 52.80 21.55 -1.74
N GLN A 86 52.26 20.42 -1.26
CA GLN A 86 52.93 19.11 -1.31
C GLN A 86 52.96 18.55 -2.73
N ALA A 87 51.88 18.74 -3.49
CA ALA A 87 51.77 18.25 -4.86
C ALA A 87 52.77 18.93 -5.81
N LEU A 88 52.89 20.26 -5.71
CA LEU A 88 53.81 21.06 -6.53
C LEU A 88 55.30 20.70 -6.30
N ARG A 89 55.66 20.18 -5.11
CA ARG A 89 57.03 19.68 -4.84
C ARG A 89 57.36 18.41 -5.63
N LYS A 90 56.36 17.59 -5.94
CA LYS A 90 56.54 16.32 -6.67
C LYS A 90 56.31 16.47 -8.17
N LYS A 91 55.30 17.25 -8.58
CA LYS A 91 54.96 17.49 -9.98
C LYS A 91 54.77 19.00 -10.20
N PRO A 92 55.74 19.67 -10.86
CA PRO A 92 55.59 21.08 -11.23
C PRO A 92 54.36 21.24 -12.14
N GLY A 93 53.37 22.03 -11.71
CA GLY A 93 52.14 22.28 -12.47
C GLY A 93 50.92 21.45 -12.05
N ALA A 94 50.95 20.76 -10.90
CA ALA A 94 49.75 20.14 -10.33
C ALA A 94 48.69 21.20 -9.93
N VAL A 95 47.42 20.92 -10.21
CA VAL A 95 46.27 21.76 -9.83
C VAL A 95 45.39 21.01 -8.82
N VAL A 96 44.63 21.74 -8.00
CA VAL A 96 43.60 21.15 -7.14
C VAL A 96 42.60 20.36 -7.99
N GLY A 97 42.30 19.12 -7.59
CA GLY A 97 41.48 18.15 -8.32
C GLY A 97 42.28 17.16 -9.18
N ASP A 98 43.60 17.36 -9.36
CA ASP A 98 44.45 16.41 -10.07
C ASP A 98 44.75 15.17 -9.21
N PHE A 99 45.05 14.05 -9.88
CA PHE A 99 45.65 12.88 -9.25
C PHE A 99 47.14 12.79 -9.57
N LEU A 100 47.97 12.71 -8.53
CA LEU A 100 49.36 12.30 -8.63
C LEU A 100 49.43 10.79 -8.74
N ILE A 101 50.01 10.30 -9.84
CA ILE A 101 50.15 8.89 -10.15
C ILE A 101 51.58 8.46 -9.77
N ASP A 102 51.70 7.62 -8.74
CA ASP A 102 52.96 7.04 -8.29
C ASP A 102 53.03 5.56 -8.69
N PRO A 103 53.85 5.17 -9.69
CA PRO A 103 53.91 3.79 -10.17
C PRO A 103 54.50 2.88 -9.09
N LEU A 104 53.78 1.81 -8.77
CA LEU A 104 54.18 0.82 -7.78
C LEU A 104 54.98 -0.31 -8.44
N PRO A 105 55.93 -0.94 -7.70
CA PRO A 105 56.65 -2.10 -8.21
C PRO A 105 55.67 -3.22 -8.61
N PRO A 106 55.90 -3.90 -9.75
CA PRO A 106 55.04 -4.98 -10.20
C PRO A 106 55.03 -6.10 -9.16
N ILE A 107 53.85 -6.67 -8.91
CA ILE A 107 53.71 -7.89 -8.11
C ILE A 107 53.73 -9.07 -9.07
N ASP A 108 54.45 -10.14 -8.72
CA ASP A 108 54.34 -11.37 -9.47
C ASP A 108 53.00 -12.04 -9.21
N PHE A 109 52.06 -11.80 -10.13
CA PHE A 109 50.75 -12.41 -10.10
C PHE A 109 50.66 -13.71 -10.92
N GLY A 110 51.74 -14.32 -11.42
CA GLY A 110 51.66 -15.40 -12.43
C GLY A 110 50.58 -16.47 -12.18
N ARG A 111 50.57 -17.11 -10.99
CA ARG A 111 49.54 -18.10 -10.61
C ARG A 111 48.32 -17.46 -9.94
N ILE A 112 48.51 -16.37 -9.19
CA ILE A 112 47.47 -15.73 -8.37
C ILE A 112 46.50 -14.95 -9.27
N ALA A 113 46.98 -14.19 -10.25
CA ALA A 113 46.13 -13.48 -11.23
C ALA A 113 45.24 -14.45 -12.01
N ALA A 114 45.73 -15.63 -12.42
CA ALA A 114 44.88 -16.59 -13.11
C ALA A 114 43.74 -17.12 -12.22
N GLN A 115 44.03 -17.39 -10.94
CA GLN A 115 43.01 -17.83 -9.97
C GLN A 115 42.03 -16.72 -9.59
N THR A 116 42.55 -15.51 -9.35
CA THR A 116 41.75 -14.33 -9.03
C THR A 116 40.90 -13.90 -10.22
N ALA A 117 41.44 -13.94 -11.44
CA ALA A 117 40.69 -13.71 -12.67
C ALA A 117 39.55 -14.72 -12.78
N LYS A 118 39.82 -16.02 -12.63
CA LYS A 118 38.79 -17.05 -12.64
C LYS A 118 37.70 -16.78 -11.60
N GLN A 119 38.06 -16.36 -10.39
CA GLN A 119 37.10 -16.06 -9.32
C GLN A 119 36.22 -14.84 -9.66
N VAL A 120 36.84 -13.76 -10.16
CA VAL A 120 36.10 -12.55 -10.54
C VAL A 120 35.22 -12.78 -11.76
N ILE A 121 35.70 -13.57 -12.73
CA ILE A 121 34.91 -14.02 -13.87
C ILE A 121 33.69 -14.80 -13.40
N VAL A 122 33.87 -15.80 -12.53
CA VAL A 122 32.74 -16.58 -11.99
C VAL A 122 31.75 -15.67 -11.26
N GLN A 123 32.24 -14.63 -10.57
CA GLN A 123 31.38 -13.65 -9.94
C GLN A 123 30.63 -12.79 -10.96
N LYS A 124 31.30 -12.23 -11.97
CA LYS A 124 30.68 -11.41 -13.02
C LYS A 124 29.68 -12.20 -13.87
N VAL A 125 29.98 -13.45 -14.20
CA VAL A 125 29.04 -14.38 -14.85
C VAL A 125 27.77 -14.52 -14.00
N ARG A 126 27.94 -14.78 -12.70
CA ARG A 126 26.80 -14.88 -11.77
C ARG A 126 26.02 -13.58 -11.67
N ASP A 127 26.70 -12.44 -11.64
CA ASP A 127 26.05 -11.12 -11.55
C ASP A 127 25.24 -10.82 -12.83
N ALA A 128 25.80 -11.14 -14.01
CA ALA A 128 25.10 -11.03 -15.28
C ALA A 128 23.90 -11.98 -15.37
N GLU A 129 24.05 -13.25 -14.94
CA GLU A 129 22.95 -14.22 -14.87
C GLU A 129 21.83 -13.73 -13.93
N ARG A 130 22.18 -13.21 -12.75
CA ARG A 130 21.22 -12.62 -11.80
C ARG A 130 20.49 -11.42 -12.38
N GLN A 131 21.20 -10.52 -13.05
CA GLN A 131 20.57 -9.35 -13.67
C GLN A 131 19.61 -9.75 -14.77
N ARG A 132 19.99 -10.74 -15.58
CA ARG A 132 19.13 -11.29 -16.63
C ARG A 132 17.89 -11.95 -16.04
N GLN A 133 18.04 -12.75 -14.99
CA GLN A 133 16.91 -13.35 -14.25
C GLN A 133 15.99 -12.26 -13.70
N PHE A 134 16.53 -11.22 -13.06
CA PHE A 134 15.73 -10.11 -12.54
C PHE A 134 14.89 -9.46 -13.65
N ASN A 135 15.54 -9.08 -14.75
CA ASN A 135 14.87 -8.43 -15.88
C ASN A 135 13.78 -9.32 -16.49
N GLU A 136 13.97 -10.64 -16.53
CA GLU A 136 12.97 -11.59 -17.05
C GLU A 136 11.72 -11.67 -16.16
N TYR A 137 11.87 -11.62 -14.83
CA TYR A 137 10.75 -11.81 -13.91
C TYR A 137 10.11 -10.51 -13.41
N LYS A 138 10.81 -9.36 -13.45
CA LYS A 138 10.21 -8.09 -13.01
C LYS A 138 8.95 -7.74 -13.81
N ASP A 139 8.97 -8.04 -15.11
CA ASP A 139 7.86 -7.73 -16.03
C ASP A 139 6.74 -8.79 -15.97
N ARG A 140 6.97 -9.89 -15.22
CA ARG A 140 6.04 -11.00 -15.02
C ARG A 140 5.33 -10.96 -13.67
N VAL A 141 5.53 -9.89 -12.89
CA VAL A 141 4.74 -9.63 -11.68
C VAL A 141 3.27 -9.54 -12.09
N GLY A 142 2.42 -10.31 -11.41
CA GLY A 142 1.02 -10.44 -11.80
C GLY A 142 0.66 -11.71 -12.57
N GLU A 143 1.63 -12.57 -12.88
CA GLU A 143 1.40 -13.84 -13.58
C GLU A 143 1.39 -15.05 -12.65
N ILE A 144 0.76 -16.14 -13.11
CA ILE A 144 0.93 -17.46 -12.49
C ILE A 144 2.16 -18.13 -13.10
N SER A 145 3.08 -18.55 -12.24
CA SER A 145 4.22 -19.36 -12.63
C SER A 145 4.07 -20.79 -12.09
N ASN A 146 4.50 -21.74 -12.91
CA ASN A 146 4.55 -23.14 -12.56
C ASN A 146 6.00 -23.52 -12.23
N GLY A 147 6.21 -24.33 -11.19
CA GLY A 147 7.54 -24.77 -10.81
C GLY A 147 7.54 -26.07 -10.02
N LEU A 148 8.74 -26.56 -9.73
CA LEU A 148 8.96 -27.77 -8.93
C LEU A 148 9.52 -27.39 -7.56
N VAL A 149 8.98 -27.97 -6.51
CA VAL A 149 9.49 -27.73 -5.15
C VAL A 149 10.88 -28.33 -5.03
N LYS A 150 11.87 -27.46 -4.84
CA LYS A 150 13.28 -27.85 -4.70
C LYS A 150 13.60 -28.27 -3.28
N ARG A 151 13.11 -27.51 -2.30
CA ARG A 151 13.27 -27.80 -0.86
C ARG A 151 12.26 -27.04 -0.02
N VAL A 152 12.06 -27.52 1.21
CA VAL A 152 11.19 -26.91 2.22
C VAL A 152 12.02 -26.61 3.46
N GLU A 153 12.05 -25.35 3.88
CA GLU A 153 12.90 -24.85 4.97
C GLU A 153 12.03 -24.11 6.00
N PHE A 154 11.92 -24.65 7.23
CA PHE A 154 11.18 -24.02 8.34
C PHE A 154 9.75 -23.54 7.97
N GLY A 155 9.10 -24.23 7.02
CA GLY A 155 7.76 -23.89 6.52
C GLY A 155 7.73 -22.98 5.28
N ASN A 156 8.88 -22.45 4.84
CA ASN A 156 9.01 -21.81 3.53
C ASN A 156 9.29 -22.85 2.45
N VAL A 157 8.78 -22.62 1.25
CA VAL A 157 8.93 -23.53 0.11
C VAL A 157 9.75 -22.81 -0.96
N ILE A 158 10.88 -23.40 -1.35
CA ILE A 158 11.70 -22.93 -2.45
C ILE A 158 11.30 -23.67 -3.71
N VAL A 159 10.86 -22.93 -4.72
CA VAL A 159 10.33 -23.43 -5.97
C VAL A 159 11.33 -23.16 -7.08
N ASP A 160 11.70 -24.18 -7.83
CA ASP A 160 12.47 -24.06 -9.06
C ASP A 160 11.54 -23.65 -10.21
N LEU A 161 11.78 -22.45 -10.77
CA LEU A 161 11.07 -21.91 -11.93
C LEU A 161 11.84 -22.13 -13.24
N GLY A 162 12.87 -22.98 -13.21
CA GLY A 162 13.74 -23.34 -14.34
C GLY A 162 15.00 -22.48 -14.38
N ARG A 163 14.86 -21.16 -14.55
CA ARG A 163 16.00 -20.23 -14.62
C ARG A 163 16.29 -19.49 -13.33
N ALA A 164 15.32 -19.41 -12.43
CA ALA A 164 15.41 -18.71 -11.15
C ALA A 164 14.70 -19.51 -10.05
N GLU A 165 14.96 -19.14 -8.80
CA GLU A 165 14.29 -19.71 -7.64
C GLU A 165 13.20 -18.75 -7.15
N GLY A 166 12.00 -19.27 -6.94
CA GLY A 166 10.90 -18.60 -6.28
C GLY A 166 10.83 -18.98 -4.81
N LEU A 167 10.53 -18.00 -3.95
CA LEU A 167 10.28 -18.19 -2.53
C LEU A 167 8.77 -18.08 -2.27
N LEU A 168 8.19 -19.15 -1.75
CA LEU A 168 6.82 -19.18 -1.26
C LEU A 168 6.89 -19.24 0.27
N ARG A 169 6.60 -18.11 0.93
CA ARG A 169 6.69 -18.00 2.39
C ARG A 169 5.53 -18.71 3.06
N ARG A 170 5.69 -19.06 4.35
CA ARG A 170 4.65 -19.77 5.12
C ARG A 170 3.32 -19.00 5.21
N ASP A 171 3.37 -17.67 5.32
CA ASP A 171 2.22 -16.76 5.32
C ASP A 171 1.56 -16.63 3.94
N GLU A 172 2.29 -16.97 2.88
CA GLU A 172 1.84 -16.95 1.49
C GLU A 172 1.37 -18.33 0.99
N LEU A 173 1.37 -19.33 1.87
CA LEU A 173 0.85 -20.67 1.63
C LEU A 173 -0.61 -20.77 2.07
N ILE A 174 -1.41 -21.54 1.33
CA ILE A 174 -2.77 -21.85 1.76
C ILE A 174 -2.68 -22.67 3.06
N PRO A 175 -3.45 -22.31 4.12
CA PRO A 175 -3.42 -23.05 5.38
C PRO A 175 -3.66 -24.55 5.17
N ARG A 176 -2.89 -25.38 5.87
CA ARG A 176 -2.91 -26.86 5.82
C ARG A 176 -2.39 -27.48 4.52
N GLU A 177 -1.93 -26.68 3.56
CA GLU A 177 -1.22 -27.18 2.40
C GLU A 177 0.19 -27.64 2.79
N THR A 178 0.58 -28.84 2.35
CA THR A 178 1.90 -29.40 2.61
C THR A 178 2.58 -29.75 1.30
N PHE A 179 3.72 -29.13 1.04
CA PHE A 179 4.56 -29.45 -0.12
C PHE A 179 5.72 -30.36 0.28
N ARG A 180 6.10 -31.26 -0.61
CA ARG A 180 7.30 -32.09 -0.54
C ARG A 180 8.22 -31.78 -1.70
N THR A 181 9.51 -32.08 -1.53
CA THR A 181 10.49 -31.96 -2.62
C THR A 181 10.05 -32.80 -3.83
N GLY A 182 10.06 -32.18 -5.00
CA GLY A 182 9.63 -32.78 -6.26
C GLY A 182 8.16 -32.51 -6.62
N ASP A 183 7.35 -31.99 -5.70
CA ASP A 183 5.96 -31.64 -5.99
C ASP A 183 5.88 -30.48 -7.00
N ARG A 184 4.86 -30.49 -7.85
CA ARG A 184 4.54 -29.36 -8.72
C ARG A 184 3.70 -28.35 -7.95
N VAL A 185 4.04 -27.09 -8.09
CA VAL A 185 3.30 -25.98 -7.49
C VAL A 185 3.06 -24.90 -8.53
N ARG A 186 1.84 -24.38 -8.54
CA ARG A 186 1.47 -23.16 -9.26
C ARG A 186 1.37 -22.04 -8.25
N ALA A 187 1.90 -20.86 -8.54
CA ALA A 187 1.78 -19.73 -7.63
C ALA A 187 1.79 -18.41 -8.38
N TYR A 188 1.21 -17.40 -7.77
CA TYR A 188 1.19 -16.04 -8.29
C TYR A 188 2.48 -15.31 -7.92
N ILE A 189 3.12 -14.67 -8.90
CA ILE A 189 4.27 -13.79 -8.65
C ILE A 189 3.72 -12.44 -8.19
N PHE A 190 3.82 -12.13 -6.89
CA PHE A 190 3.34 -10.86 -6.36
C PHE A 190 4.44 -9.79 -6.25
N ASP A 191 5.71 -10.20 -6.14
CA ASP A 191 6.82 -9.26 -6.01
C ASP A 191 8.14 -9.91 -6.51
N VAL A 192 9.04 -9.09 -7.03
CA VAL A 192 10.38 -9.51 -7.48
C VAL A 192 11.39 -8.47 -7.01
N ARG A 193 12.30 -8.86 -6.12
CA ARG A 193 13.30 -7.96 -5.52
C ARG A 193 14.71 -8.35 -5.91
N GLN A 194 15.58 -7.34 -6.03
CA GLN A 194 17.02 -7.58 -6.15
C GLN A 194 17.64 -7.70 -4.76
N GLU A 195 18.17 -8.87 -4.43
CA GLU A 195 18.97 -9.05 -3.21
C GLU A 195 20.46 -9.22 -3.54
N PRO A 196 21.38 -8.95 -2.59
CA PRO A 196 22.82 -9.16 -2.80
C PRO A 196 23.20 -10.59 -3.19
N ARG A 197 22.34 -11.57 -2.87
CA ARG A 197 22.53 -13.00 -3.19
C ARG A 197 21.93 -13.42 -4.53
N GLY A 198 21.16 -12.55 -5.19
CA GLY A 198 20.42 -12.84 -6.42
C GLY A 198 19.02 -12.22 -6.41
N PRO A 199 18.33 -12.15 -7.55
CA PRO A 199 16.93 -11.78 -7.55
C PRO A 199 16.12 -12.81 -6.79
N GLN A 200 15.25 -12.34 -5.91
CA GLN A 200 14.30 -13.18 -5.20
C GLN A 200 12.90 -12.92 -5.75
N ILE A 201 12.28 -13.98 -6.24
CA ILE A 201 10.93 -13.96 -6.78
C ILE A 201 9.99 -14.41 -5.66
N PHE A 202 9.14 -13.52 -5.18
CA PHE A 202 8.18 -13.86 -4.14
C PHE A 202 6.90 -14.39 -4.77
N LEU A 203 6.54 -15.58 -4.34
CA LEU A 203 5.37 -16.30 -4.80
C LEU A 203 4.31 -16.28 -3.72
N SER A 204 3.04 -16.25 -4.12
CA SER A 204 1.90 -16.38 -3.24
C SER A 204 0.83 -17.31 -3.80
N ARG A 205 0.24 -18.10 -2.91
CA ARG A 205 -0.97 -18.89 -3.16
C ARG A 205 -2.17 -18.37 -2.37
N THR A 206 -1.97 -17.42 -1.47
CA THR A 206 -3.03 -16.77 -0.67
C THR A 206 -3.56 -15.49 -1.33
N HIS A 207 -2.75 -14.82 -2.15
CA HIS A 207 -3.12 -13.56 -2.79
C HIS A 207 -4.43 -13.68 -3.62
N PRO A 208 -5.39 -12.74 -3.53
CA PRO A 208 -6.66 -12.81 -4.26
C PRO A 208 -6.50 -12.92 -5.78
N MET A 209 -5.52 -12.21 -6.34
CA MET A 209 -5.23 -12.27 -7.78
C MET A 209 -4.76 -13.65 -8.27
N PHE A 210 -4.29 -14.53 -7.38
CA PHE A 210 -4.00 -15.91 -7.76
C PHE A 210 -5.28 -16.62 -8.25
N MET A 211 -6.37 -16.46 -7.50
CA MET A 211 -7.68 -17.01 -7.89
C MET A 211 -8.17 -16.38 -9.19
N ALA A 212 -8.10 -15.05 -9.33
CA ALA A 212 -8.54 -14.36 -10.53
C ALA A 212 -7.80 -14.87 -11.79
N LYS A 213 -6.48 -15.07 -11.68
CA LYS A 213 -5.66 -15.60 -12.78
C LYS A 213 -5.92 -17.08 -13.07
N LEU A 214 -6.26 -17.88 -12.06
CA LEU A 214 -6.70 -19.28 -12.28
C LEU A 214 -8.02 -19.31 -13.05
N PHE A 215 -8.99 -18.46 -12.70
CA PHE A 215 -10.22 -18.33 -13.47
C PHE A 215 -9.99 -17.85 -14.90
N ALA A 216 -9.08 -16.89 -15.11
CA ALA A 216 -8.71 -16.44 -16.46
C ALA A 216 -8.08 -17.56 -17.31
N GLN A 217 -7.40 -18.54 -16.70
CA GLN A 217 -6.87 -19.71 -17.42
C GLN A 217 -7.95 -20.76 -17.72
N GLU A 218 -8.95 -20.89 -16.86
CA GLU A 218 -10.00 -21.92 -16.96
C GLU A 218 -11.23 -21.46 -17.78
N VAL A 219 -11.49 -20.14 -17.83
CA VAL A 219 -12.67 -19.53 -18.46
C VAL A 219 -12.20 -18.67 -19.65
N PRO A 220 -12.34 -19.15 -20.90
CA PRO A 220 -11.94 -18.39 -22.10
C PRO A 220 -12.60 -17.02 -22.21
N GLU A 221 -13.85 -16.90 -21.79
CA GLU A 221 -14.60 -15.65 -21.81
C GLU A 221 -13.98 -14.55 -20.92
N ILE A 222 -13.26 -14.95 -19.85
CA ILE A 222 -12.48 -14.02 -19.02
C ILE A 222 -11.16 -13.65 -19.71
N TYR A 223 -10.50 -14.62 -20.35
CA TYR A 223 -9.27 -14.38 -21.09
C TYR A 223 -9.48 -13.41 -22.28
N ASP A 224 -10.59 -13.57 -23.00
CA ASP A 224 -10.96 -12.73 -24.14
C ASP A 224 -11.52 -11.35 -23.71
N GLY A 225 -11.69 -11.12 -22.39
CA GLY A 225 -12.19 -9.86 -21.84
C GLY A 225 -13.69 -9.63 -22.00
N ILE A 226 -14.45 -10.66 -22.38
CA ILE A 226 -15.92 -10.62 -22.47
C ILE A 226 -16.52 -10.56 -21.06
N ILE A 227 -15.96 -11.35 -20.14
CA ILE A 227 -16.29 -11.34 -18.73
C ILE A 227 -15.14 -10.69 -17.97
N GLU A 228 -15.48 -9.70 -17.16
CA GLU A 228 -14.54 -9.00 -16.28
C GLU A 228 -14.75 -9.43 -14.83
N ILE A 229 -13.65 -9.75 -14.13
CA ILE A 229 -13.66 -9.96 -12.68
C ILE A 229 -13.54 -8.58 -12.02
N LYS A 230 -14.63 -8.11 -11.41
CA LYS A 230 -14.70 -6.79 -10.76
C LYS A 230 -14.07 -6.77 -9.37
N ALA A 231 -14.27 -7.83 -8.60
CA ALA A 231 -13.76 -7.91 -7.23
C ALA A 231 -13.53 -9.36 -6.80
N VAL A 232 -12.59 -9.56 -5.88
CA VAL A 232 -12.30 -10.86 -5.26
C VAL A 232 -12.11 -10.64 -3.76
N ALA A 233 -12.92 -11.31 -2.95
CA ALA A 233 -12.75 -11.38 -1.50
C ALA A 233 -12.45 -12.82 -1.11
N ARG A 234 -11.41 -13.04 -0.30
CA ARG A 234 -10.88 -14.38 -0.08
C ARG A 234 -10.41 -14.60 1.35
N ASP A 235 -10.85 -15.70 1.94
CA ASP A 235 -10.30 -16.31 3.15
C ASP A 235 -9.57 -17.61 2.73
N PRO A 236 -8.25 -17.55 2.48
CA PRO A 236 -7.51 -18.60 1.78
C PRO A 236 -7.66 -19.98 2.42
N GLY A 237 -7.98 -20.99 1.60
CA GLY A 237 -8.17 -22.37 2.03
C GLY A 237 -9.49 -22.64 2.75
N SER A 238 -10.38 -21.65 2.84
CA SER A 238 -11.71 -21.83 3.43
C SER A 238 -12.83 -21.42 2.47
N ARG A 239 -12.96 -20.12 2.17
CA ARG A 239 -14.05 -19.60 1.35
C ARG A 239 -13.64 -18.32 0.64
N ALA A 240 -14.18 -18.11 -0.56
CA ALA A 240 -14.00 -16.89 -1.33
C ALA A 240 -15.28 -16.51 -2.07
N LYS A 241 -15.36 -15.22 -2.40
CA LYS A 241 -16.39 -14.62 -3.22
C LYS A 241 -15.72 -13.90 -4.39
N ILE A 242 -16.22 -14.12 -5.60
CA ILE A 242 -15.74 -13.46 -6.81
C ILE A 242 -16.92 -12.79 -7.52
N ALA A 243 -16.77 -11.50 -7.81
CA ALA A 243 -17.77 -10.69 -8.50
C ALA A 243 -17.40 -10.58 -9.98
N VAL A 244 -18.30 -11.00 -10.86
CA VAL A 244 -18.10 -11.01 -12.32
C VAL A 244 -19.16 -10.19 -13.04
N LEU A 245 -18.75 -9.49 -14.09
CA LEU A 245 -19.60 -8.73 -14.99
C LEU A 245 -19.38 -9.23 -16.42
N SER A 246 -20.46 -9.43 -17.18
CA SER A 246 -20.36 -9.65 -18.62
C SER A 246 -20.53 -8.32 -19.37
N HIS A 247 -19.67 -8.02 -20.33
CA HIS A 247 -19.83 -6.91 -21.27
C HIS A 247 -20.78 -7.28 -22.42
N ASP A 248 -21.14 -8.56 -22.55
CA ASP A 248 -22.11 -9.07 -23.52
C ASP A 248 -23.36 -9.59 -22.79
N SER A 249 -24.51 -8.97 -23.07
CA SER A 249 -25.81 -9.33 -22.49
C SER A 249 -26.30 -10.73 -22.87
N SER A 250 -25.75 -11.33 -23.94
CA SER A 250 -26.11 -12.69 -24.38
C SER A 250 -25.40 -13.79 -23.58
N ILE A 251 -24.41 -13.42 -22.76
CA ILE A 251 -23.59 -14.34 -21.99
C ILE A 251 -23.87 -14.17 -20.50
N ASP A 252 -24.30 -15.25 -19.85
CA ASP A 252 -24.40 -15.31 -18.39
C ASP A 252 -22.99 -15.47 -17.78
N PRO A 253 -22.48 -14.46 -17.04
CA PRO A 253 -21.14 -14.53 -16.50
C PRO A 253 -20.99 -15.60 -15.41
N VAL A 254 -22.03 -15.87 -14.62
CA VAL A 254 -21.98 -16.87 -13.54
C VAL A 254 -21.96 -18.27 -14.14
N GLY A 255 -22.89 -18.57 -15.05
CA GLY A 255 -22.95 -19.83 -15.76
C GLY A 255 -21.67 -20.13 -16.55
N ALA A 256 -21.08 -19.10 -17.18
CA ALA A 256 -19.78 -19.23 -17.81
C ALA A 256 -18.71 -19.64 -16.78
N CYS A 257 -18.49 -18.89 -15.71
CA CYS A 257 -17.46 -19.24 -14.73
C CYS A 257 -17.65 -20.62 -14.05
N VAL A 258 -18.90 -21.07 -13.86
CA VAL A 258 -19.22 -22.38 -13.28
C VAL A 258 -18.93 -23.51 -14.28
N GLY A 259 -19.33 -23.36 -15.54
CA GLY A 259 -19.20 -24.38 -16.58
C GLY A 259 -20.16 -25.57 -16.39
N MET A 260 -20.07 -26.55 -17.29
CA MET A 260 -20.96 -27.72 -17.30
C MET A 260 -20.88 -28.49 -15.96
N ARG A 261 -21.98 -28.46 -15.18
CA ARG A 261 -22.05 -29.06 -13.83
C ARG A 261 -20.95 -28.59 -12.88
N GLY A 262 -20.47 -27.36 -13.02
CA GLY A 262 -19.41 -26.81 -12.17
C GLY A 262 -18.00 -27.25 -12.53
N SER A 263 -17.78 -27.86 -13.70
CA SER A 263 -16.46 -28.42 -14.05
C SER A 263 -15.32 -27.39 -13.96
N ARG A 264 -15.57 -26.15 -14.38
CA ARG A 264 -14.56 -25.08 -14.40
C ARG A 264 -14.23 -24.59 -12.99
N VAL A 265 -15.26 -24.23 -12.22
CA VAL A 265 -15.07 -23.81 -10.82
C VAL A 265 -14.42 -24.92 -9.99
N GLN A 266 -14.78 -26.19 -10.20
CA GLN A 266 -14.19 -27.32 -9.47
C GLN A 266 -12.70 -27.50 -9.77
N ALA A 267 -12.24 -27.20 -10.98
CA ALA A 267 -10.81 -27.24 -11.32
C ALA A 267 -10.02 -26.20 -10.52
N VAL A 268 -10.58 -24.99 -10.36
CA VAL A 268 -9.98 -23.93 -9.54
C VAL A 268 -10.05 -24.28 -8.04
N VAL A 269 -11.18 -24.78 -7.56
CA VAL A 269 -11.36 -25.25 -6.17
C VAL A 269 -10.34 -26.34 -5.81
N ALA A 270 -10.09 -27.29 -6.72
CA ALA A 270 -9.09 -28.33 -6.54
C ALA A 270 -7.67 -27.76 -6.42
N GLU A 271 -7.33 -26.76 -7.24
CA GLU A 271 -6.03 -26.07 -7.14
C GLU A 271 -5.87 -25.31 -5.82
N LEU A 272 -6.96 -24.79 -5.25
CA LEU A 272 -6.99 -24.05 -3.99
C LEU A 272 -7.26 -24.94 -2.76
N GLN A 273 -6.99 -26.24 -2.84
CA GLN A 273 -7.14 -27.19 -1.73
C GLN A 273 -8.56 -27.29 -1.15
N GLY A 274 -9.59 -27.21 -1.99
CA GLY A 274 -10.98 -27.37 -1.58
C GLY A 274 -11.62 -26.11 -0.99
N GLU A 275 -11.01 -24.94 -1.24
CA GLU A 275 -11.60 -23.64 -0.92
C GLU A 275 -12.97 -23.49 -1.59
N LYS A 276 -14.00 -23.10 -0.82
CA LYS A 276 -15.35 -22.90 -1.37
C LYS A 276 -15.45 -21.57 -2.10
N ILE A 277 -15.79 -21.57 -3.38
CA ILE A 277 -15.85 -20.34 -4.18
C ILE A 277 -17.31 -20.05 -4.54
N ASP A 278 -17.80 -18.88 -4.12
CA ASP A 278 -19.09 -18.34 -4.56
C ASP A 278 -18.84 -17.36 -5.71
N ILE A 279 -19.45 -17.62 -6.86
CA ILE A 279 -19.39 -16.73 -8.03
C ILE A 279 -20.67 -15.91 -8.06
N ILE A 280 -20.51 -14.59 -8.09
CA ILE A 280 -21.60 -13.64 -7.88
C ILE A 280 -21.63 -12.67 -9.06
N GLN A 281 -22.83 -12.35 -9.53
CA GLN A 281 -23.02 -11.32 -10.55
C GLN A 281 -22.82 -9.93 -9.93
N TRP A 282 -21.86 -9.18 -10.47
CA TRP A 282 -21.65 -7.78 -10.09
C TRP A 282 -22.79 -6.91 -10.63
N SER A 283 -23.24 -5.95 -9.83
CA SER A 283 -24.24 -4.96 -10.22
C SER A 283 -23.71 -3.56 -9.91
N PRO A 284 -23.98 -2.56 -10.77
CA PRO A 284 -23.69 -1.16 -10.45
C PRO A 284 -24.59 -0.61 -9.34
N ASP A 285 -25.79 -1.19 -9.17
CA ASP A 285 -26.66 -0.89 -8.04
C ASP A 285 -26.14 -1.60 -6.78
N VAL A 286 -25.77 -0.81 -5.77
CA VAL A 286 -25.10 -1.28 -4.55
C VAL A 286 -26.03 -2.20 -3.75
N ALA A 287 -27.32 -1.87 -3.65
CA ALA A 287 -28.30 -2.68 -2.93
C ALA A 287 -28.37 -4.09 -3.52
N THR A 288 -28.55 -4.18 -4.85
CA THR A 288 -28.55 -5.45 -5.58
C THR A 288 -27.22 -6.19 -5.43
N PHE A 289 -26.10 -5.48 -5.47
CA PHE A 289 -24.78 -6.11 -5.36
C PHE A 289 -24.54 -6.70 -3.96
N VAL A 290 -24.99 -6.03 -2.88
CA VAL A 290 -24.92 -6.55 -1.51
C VAL A 290 -25.80 -7.79 -1.32
N VAL A 291 -27.03 -7.77 -1.84
CA VAL A 291 -27.93 -8.95 -1.81
C VAL A 291 -27.25 -10.14 -2.50
N ASN A 292 -26.70 -9.90 -3.70
CA ASN A 292 -25.95 -10.92 -4.44
C ASN A 292 -24.71 -11.40 -3.66
N ALA A 293 -24.01 -10.52 -2.95
CA ALA A 293 -22.81 -10.84 -2.18
C ALA A 293 -23.11 -11.71 -0.94
N LEU A 294 -24.29 -11.53 -0.32
CA LEU A 294 -24.72 -12.30 0.85
C LEU A 294 -25.27 -13.70 0.51
N ALA A 295 -25.47 -14.00 -0.77
CA ALA A 295 -25.84 -15.33 -1.25
C ALA A 295 -24.96 -16.42 -0.59
N PRO A 296 -25.56 -17.51 -0.08
CA PRO A 296 -26.92 -17.99 -0.37
C PRO A 296 -28.04 -17.50 0.57
N ALA A 297 -27.78 -16.57 1.51
CA ALA A 297 -28.82 -16.09 2.41
C ALA A 297 -29.82 -15.19 1.67
N GLU A 298 -31.12 -15.38 1.93
CA GLU A 298 -32.18 -14.52 1.40
C GLU A 298 -32.31 -13.25 2.25
N VAL A 299 -32.43 -12.11 1.57
CA VAL A 299 -32.50 -10.78 2.18
C VAL A 299 -33.90 -10.21 1.99
N THR A 300 -34.53 -9.71 3.05
CA THR A 300 -35.85 -9.07 3.00
C THR A 300 -35.74 -7.62 2.55
N LYS A 301 -34.84 -6.85 3.18
CA LYS A 301 -34.72 -5.40 2.99
C LYS A 301 -33.27 -4.95 3.13
N VAL A 302 -32.89 -3.94 2.35
CA VAL A 302 -31.60 -3.27 2.45
C VAL A 302 -31.84 -1.79 2.68
N VAL A 303 -31.17 -1.21 3.66
CA VAL A 303 -31.16 0.23 3.95
C VAL A 303 -29.73 0.71 3.77
N LEU A 304 -29.55 1.72 2.92
CA LEU A 304 -28.24 2.30 2.64
C LEU A 304 -28.07 3.60 3.40
N ASP A 305 -26.92 3.75 4.04
CA ASP A 305 -26.45 4.98 4.64
C ASP A 305 -25.17 5.40 3.89
N GLU A 306 -25.35 6.31 2.92
CA GLU A 306 -24.27 6.77 2.05
C GLU A 306 -23.27 7.64 2.80
N GLU A 307 -23.70 8.40 3.80
CA GLU A 307 -22.85 9.28 4.60
C GLU A 307 -21.90 8.47 5.48
N ALA A 308 -22.41 7.44 6.15
CA ALA A 308 -21.62 6.59 7.03
C ALA A 308 -20.86 5.46 6.31
N GLY A 309 -21.05 5.29 4.99
CA GLY A 309 -20.48 4.16 4.25
C GLY A 309 -20.98 2.80 4.78
N ARG A 310 -22.22 2.75 5.27
CA ARG A 310 -22.81 1.58 5.95
C ARG A 310 -24.04 1.09 5.21
N ILE A 311 -24.22 -0.23 5.20
CA ILE A 311 -25.40 -0.87 4.64
C ILE A 311 -25.98 -1.80 5.68
N GLU A 312 -27.26 -1.63 5.95
CA GLU A 312 -28.01 -2.44 6.90
C GLU A 312 -28.88 -3.42 6.13
N VAL A 313 -28.78 -4.68 6.49
CA VAL A 313 -29.43 -5.77 5.79
C VAL A 313 -30.32 -6.51 6.77
N VAL A 314 -31.61 -6.49 6.45
CA VAL A 314 -32.64 -7.19 7.22
C VAL A 314 -32.86 -8.56 6.61
N VAL A 315 -32.73 -9.59 7.43
CA VAL A 315 -32.93 -10.98 7.04
C VAL A 315 -33.95 -11.67 7.96
N PRO A 316 -34.65 -12.70 7.48
CA PRO A 316 -35.45 -13.56 8.34
C PRO A 316 -34.62 -14.24 9.44
N ASP A 317 -35.23 -14.55 10.59
CA ASP A 317 -34.54 -15.18 11.74
C ASP A 317 -33.82 -16.49 11.38
N ASP A 318 -34.40 -17.29 10.47
CA ASP A 318 -33.81 -18.55 10.01
C ASP A 318 -32.60 -18.34 9.08
N GLN A 319 -32.52 -17.18 8.43
CA GLN A 319 -31.43 -16.81 7.52
C GLN A 319 -30.28 -16.07 8.23
N LEU A 320 -30.50 -15.49 9.43
CA LEU A 320 -29.49 -14.72 10.17
C LEU A 320 -28.15 -15.45 10.31
N SER A 321 -28.20 -16.71 10.75
CA SER A 321 -27.01 -17.55 10.93
C SER A 321 -26.27 -17.82 9.62
N LEU A 322 -27.01 -17.96 8.51
CA LEU A 322 -26.46 -18.18 7.18
C LEU A 322 -25.82 -16.91 6.62
N ALA A 323 -26.49 -15.76 6.80
CA ALA A 323 -26.06 -14.46 6.34
C ALA A 323 -24.75 -14.01 7.02
N ILE A 324 -24.65 -14.18 8.35
CA ILE A 324 -23.42 -13.93 9.12
C ILE A 324 -22.35 -14.96 8.74
N GLY A 325 -22.73 -16.24 8.68
CA GLY A 325 -21.84 -17.37 8.44
C GLY A 325 -20.96 -17.72 9.64
N ARG A 326 -20.19 -18.80 9.53
CA ARG A 326 -19.33 -19.28 10.64
C ARG A 326 -18.31 -18.20 11.02
N ARG A 327 -18.35 -17.72 12.26
CA ARG A 327 -17.49 -16.64 12.78
C ARG A 327 -17.56 -15.36 11.92
N GLY A 328 -18.73 -15.03 11.37
CA GLY A 328 -18.89 -13.84 10.52
C GLY A 328 -18.17 -13.93 9.17
N GLN A 329 -17.80 -15.13 8.70
CA GLN A 329 -17.04 -15.28 7.46
C GLN A 329 -17.82 -14.78 6.24
N ASN A 330 -19.13 -15.01 6.15
CA ASN A 330 -19.90 -14.65 4.96
C ASN A 330 -20.07 -13.12 4.86
N VAL A 331 -20.49 -12.48 5.95
CA VAL A 331 -20.62 -11.01 6.03
C VAL A 331 -19.27 -10.31 5.81
N ARG A 332 -18.15 -10.84 6.36
CA ARG A 332 -16.82 -10.26 6.13
C ARG A 332 -16.39 -10.33 4.67
N LEU A 333 -16.62 -11.47 4.01
CA LEU A 333 -16.30 -11.61 2.59
C LEU A 333 -17.19 -10.71 1.73
N ALA A 334 -18.48 -10.58 2.06
CA ALA A 334 -19.39 -9.68 1.35
C ALA A 334 -18.97 -8.20 1.53
N SER A 335 -18.60 -7.81 2.74
CA SER A 335 -18.09 -6.47 3.06
C SER A 335 -16.78 -6.16 2.31
N GLN A 336 -15.82 -7.10 2.29
CA GLN A 336 -14.59 -6.96 1.50
C GLN A 336 -14.84 -6.92 -0.02
N LEU A 337 -15.84 -7.65 -0.51
CA LEU A 337 -16.17 -7.69 -1.94
C LEU A 337 -16.83 -6.39 -2.41
N THR A 338 -17.71 -5.83 -1.57
CA THR A 338 -18.49 -4.62 -1.87
C THR A 338 -17.78 -3.34 -1.47
N GLN A 339 -16.81 -3.41 -0.55
CA GLN A 339 -16.15 -2.27 0.11
C GLN A 339 -17.09 -1.45 1.01
N TRP A 340 -18.22 -2.04 1.44
CA TRP A 340 -19.17 -1.44 2.38
C TRP A 340 -19.17 -2.16 3.72
N ASN A 341 -19.45 -1.43 4.80
CA ASN A 341 -19.67 -2.03 6.11
C ASN A 341 -21.10 -2.56 6.18
N ILE A 342 -21.24 -3.90 6.19
CA ILE A 342 -22.54 -4.57 6.18
C ILE A 342 -22.91 -4.96 7.60
N ASP A 343 -24.01 -4.40 8.11
CA ASP A 343 -24.65 -4.82 9.35
C ASP A 343 -25.87 -5.70 9.05
N ILE A 344 -26.04 -6.79 9.80
CA ILE A 344 -27.10 -7.77 9.55
C ILE A 344 -27.95 -7.89 10.81
N MET A 345 -29.25 -7.69 10.65
CA MET A 345 -30.22 -7.75 11.74
C MET A 345 -31.49 -8.49 11.30
N THR A 346 -32.29 -8.90 12.28
CA THR A 346 -33.60 -9.53 12.03
C THR A 346 -34.68 -8.46 11.82
N GLU A 347 -35.83 -8.88 11.28
CA GLU A 347 -37.00 -8.00 11.14
C GLU A 347 -37.50 -7.47 12.49
N ALA A 348 -37.39 -8.29 13.55
CA ALA A 348 -37.74 -7.88 14.90
C ALA A 348 -36.75 -6.82 15.44
N GLU A 349 -35.45 -7.03 15.26
CA GLU A 349 -34.41 -6.08 15.67
C GLU A 349 -34.53 -4.75 14.92
N GLU A 350 -34.80 -4.76 13.61
CA GLU A 350 -35.02 -3.53 12.83
C GLU A 350 -36.24 -2.76 13.34
N SER A 351 -37.33 -3.46 13.62
CA SER A 351 -38.57 -2.86 14.14
C SER A 351 -38.38 -2.26 15.54
N GLU A 352 -37.70 -2.98 16.44
CA GLU A 352 -37.36 -2.48 17.78
C GLU A 352 -36.47 -1.24 17.70
N ARG A 353 -35.42 -1.28 16.86
CA ARG A 353 -34.49 -0.17 16.68
C ARG A 353 -35.20 1.05 16.10
N ARG A 354 -36.05 0.87 15.08
CA ARG A 354 -36.85 1.95 14.49
C ARG A 354 -37.79 2.58 15.51
N THR A 355 -38.40 1.76 16.38
CA THR A 355 -39.27 2.25 17.46
C THR A 355 -38.47 3.04 18.49
N GLU A 356 -37.28 2.58 18.85
CA GLU A 356 -36.39 3.29 19.76
C GLU A 356 -35.86 4.60 19.18
N GLU A 357 -35.42 4.61 17.92
CA GLU A 357 -35.02 5.80 17.18
C GLU A 357 -36.17 6.81 17.11
N PHE A 358 -37.37 6.35 16.75
CA PHE A 358 -38.57 7.18 16.69
C PHE A 358 -38.87 7.82 18.04
N ARG A 359 -38.82 7.05 19.12
CA ARG A 359 -39.01 7.55 20.50
C ARG A 359 -37.90 8.52 20.91
N SER A 360 -36.64 8.22 20.59
CA SER A 360 -35.50 9.07 20.93
C SER A 360 -35.57 10.42 20.22
N ARG A 361 -35.84 10.42 18.91
CA ARG A 361 -36.01 11.65 18.12
C ARG A 361 -37.23 12.44 18.56
N SER A 362 -38.35 11.78 18.85
CA SER A 362 -39.54 12.45 19.38
C SER A 362 -39.25 13.12 20.73
N ASN A 363 -38.59 12.43 21.66
CA ASN A 363 -38.18 13.00 22.94
C ASN A 363 -37.20 14.18 22.77
N MET A 364 -36.29 14.10 21.79
CA MET A 364 -35.39 15.21 21.46
C MET A 364 -36.19 16.43 21.01
N PHE A 365 -37.16 16.28 20.11
CA PHE A 365 -38.01 17.39 19.68
C PHE A 365 -38.89 17.94 20.79
N ILE A 366 -39.49 17.09 21.62
CA ILE A 366 -40.28 17.52 22.79
C ILE A 366 -39.41 18.39 23.71
N GLN A 367 -38.18 17.96 24.02
CA GLN A 367 -37.30 18.70 24.92
C GLN A 367 -36.73 19.98 24.29
N ALA A 368 -36.37 19.93 23.02
CA ALA A 368 -35.70 21.04 22.34
C ALA A 368 -36.67 22.13 21.86
N LEU A 369 -37.85 21.72 21.38
CA LEU A 369 -38.86 22.62 20.80
C LEU A 369 -40.02 22.92 21.77
N ASP A 370 -40.05 22.29 22.95
CA ASP A 370 -41.13 22.40 23.94
C ASP A 370 -42.51 22.14 23.31
N VAL A 371 -42.61 21.04 22.55
CA VAL A 371 -43.80 20.62 21.82
C VAL A 371 -44.45 19.41 22.48
N ASP A 372 -45.71 19.15 22.16
CA ASP A 372 -46.39 17.95 22.59
C ASP A 372 -45.96 16.72 21.75
N ASP A 373 -46.35 15.53 22.22
CA ASP A 373 -46.05 14.28 21.54
C ASP A 373 -46.58 14.25 20.10
N VAL A 374 -47.72 14.90 19.82
CA VAL A 374 -48.34 14.86 18.50
C VAL A 374 -47.49 15.58 17.47
N ILE A 375 -47.05 16.80 17.79
CA ILE A 375 -46.18 17.59 16.92
C ILE A 375 -44.83 16.89 16.74
N ALA A 376 -44.24 16.37 17.82
CA ALA A 376 -42.96 15.67 17.74
C ALA A 376 -43.03 14.42 16.86
N HIS A 377 -44.08 13.61 16.99
CA HIS A 377 -44.28 12.44 16.13
C HIS A 377 -44.46 12.81 14.67
N LEU A 378 -45.21 13.88 14.36
CA LEU A 378 -45.37 14.37 12.98
C LEU A 378 -44.04 14.78 12.37
N LEU A 379 -43.20 15.53 13.10
CA LEU A 379 -41.86 15.91 12.64
C LEU A 379 -41.00 14.68 12.32
N VAL A 380 -40.99 13.67 13.19
CA VAL A 380 -40.21 12.44 12.94
C VAL A 380 -40.77 11.66 11.74
N THR A 381 -42.10 11.59 11.59
CA THR A 381 -42.75 10.89 10.47
C THR A 381 -42.46 11.54 9.12
N GLU A 382 -42.37 12.87 9.07
CA GLU A 382 -41.98 13.64 7.88
C GLU A 382 -40.47 13.57 7.60
N GLY A 383 -39.69 12.96 8.50
CA GLY A 383 -38.29 12.62 8.27
C GLY A 383 -37.28 13.54 8.94
N PHE A 384 -37.73 14.51 9.74
CA PHE A 384 -36.81 15.39 10.47
C PHE A 384 -35.97 14.60 11.47
N SER A 385 -34.65 14.73 11.35
CA SER A 385 -33.66 13.96 12.10
C SER A 385 -32.96 14.77 13.18
N SER A 386 -32.93 16.09 13.04
CA SER A 386 -32.26 17.04 13.94
C SER A 386 -33.08 18.31 14.16
N VAL A 387 -32.80 19.03 15.26
CA VAL A 387 -33.42 20.34 15.57
C VAL A 387 -32.97 21.41 14.57
N GLU A 388 -31.75 21.26 14.03
CA GLU A 388 -31.17 22.16 13.03
C GLU A 388 -31.96 22.12 11.72
N GLU A 389 -32.34 20.94 11.24
CA GLU A 389 -33.21 20.81 10.06
C GLU A 389 -34.53 21.55 10.25
N VAL A 390 -35.18 21.39 11.41
CA VAL A 390 -36.45 22.08 11.71
C VAL A 390 -36.26 23.61 11.73
N ALA A 391 -35.13 24.11 12.25
CA ALA A 391 -34.87 25.55 12.37
C ALA A 391 -34.62 26.26 11.02
N TYR A 392 -34.13 25.54 10.00
CA TYR A 392 -33.61 26.13 8.75
C TYR A 392 -34.23 25.59 7.46
N VAL A 393 -35.07 24.54 7.52
CA VAL A 393 -35.85 24.09 6.36
C VAL A 393 -36.75 25.23 5.83
N PRO A 394 -37.06 25.30 4.52
CA PRO A 394 -38.06 26.24 4.02
C PRO A 394 -39.38 26.14 4.78
N LEU A 395 -39.98 27.29 5.09
CA LEU A 395 -41.24 27.36 5.84
C LEU A 395 -42.36 26.56 5.16
N GLU A 396 -42.34 26.54 3.82
CA GLU A 396 -43.29 25.85 2.96
C GLU A 396 -43.34 24.34 3.24
N ASP A 397 -42.18 23.72 3.51
CA ASP A 397 -42.06 22.29 3.76
C ASP A 397 -42.62 21.92 5.15
N LEU A 398 -42.39 22.78 6.15
CA LEU A 398 -42.95 22.64 7.49
C LEU A 398 -44.47 22.90 7.51
N ALA A 399 -44.93 23.92 6.81
CA ALA A 399 -46.36 24.24 6.71
C ALA A 399 -47.12 23.21 5.85
N GLY A 400 -46.42 22.46 5.00
CA GLY A 400 -46.97 21.36 4.20
C GLY A 400 -47.32 20.10 4.99
N ILE A 401 -46.84 19.98 6.24
CA ILE A 401 -47.10 18.84 7.12
C ILE A 401 -48.59 18.81 7.49
N GLU A 402 -49.24 17.65 7.35
CA GLU A 402 -50.66 17.51 7.65
C GLU A 402 -50.93 17.83 9.14
N GLY A 403 -51.69 18.90 9.37
CA GLY A 403 -52.03 19.39 10.72
C GLY A 403 -51.22 20.61 11.17
N PHE A 404 -50.24 21.06 10.39
CA PHE A 404 -49.52 22.31 10.64
C PHE A 404 -50.13 23.44 9.79
N ASP A 405 -50.02 24.67 10.30
CA ASP A 405 -50.28 25.90 9.54
C ASP A 405 -49.00 26.75 9.51
N GLU A 406 -48.99 27.82 8.69
CA GLU A 406 -47.84 28.73 8.59
C GLU A 406 -47.44 29.29 9.97
N GLY A 407 -48.40 29.52 10.87
CA GLY A 407 -48.13 30.04 12.21
C GLY A 407 -47.41 29.03 13.11
N VAL A 408 -47.84 27.76 13.10
CA VAL A 408 -47.18 26.67 13.82
C VAL A 408 -45.79 26.44 13.25
N ALA A 409 -45.64 26.44 11.92
CA ALA A 409 -44.35 26.29 11.25
C ALA A 409 -43.36 27.39 11.67
N GLU A 410 -43.78 28.67 11.64
CA GLU A 410 -42.94 29.81 12.05
C GLU A 410 -42.53 29.69 13.53
N GLU A 411 -43.46 29.30 14.39
CA GLU A 411 -43.20 29.11 15.82
C GLU A 411 -42.19 27.98 16.06
N LEU A 412 -42.32 26.84 15.38
CA LEU A 412 -41.37 25.73 15.48
C LEU A 412 -39.96 26.12 15.03
N GLN A 413 -39.84 26.87 13.91
CA GLN A 413 -38.55 27.39 13.47
C GLN A 413 -37.94 28.33 14.50
N ASN A 414 -38.74 29.26 15.03
CA ASN A 414 -38.27 30.21 16.04
C ASN A 414 -37.79 29.49 17.29
N ARG A 415 -38.52 28.49 17.79
CA ARG A 415 -38.11 27.68 18.94
C ARG A 415 -36.84 26.89 18.65
N GLY A 416 -36.72 26.30 17.46
CA GLY A 416 -35.50 25.61 17.03
C GLY A 416 -34.30 26.56 17.05
N ARG A 417 -34.42 27.76 16.46
CA ARG A 417 -33.36 28.77 16.45
C ARG A 417 -32.98 29.25 17.85
N VAL A 418 -33.98 29.47 18.72
CA VAL A 418 -33.75 29.86 20.11
C VAL A 418 -33.00 28.75 20.84
N PHE A 419 -33.42 27.49 20.72
CA PHE A 419 -32.75 26.35 21.33
C PHE A 419 -31.29 26.22 20.87
N LEU A 420 -31.04 26.33 19.56
CA LEU A 420 -29.69 26.27 18.99
C LEU A 420 -28.82 27.42 19.51
N SER A 421 -29.38 28.65 19.59
CA SER A 421 -28.68 29.80 20.16
C SER A 421 -28.33 29.58 21.64
N GLU A 422 -29.27 29.09 22.46
CA GLU A 422 -29.02 28.80 23.86
C GLU A 422 -27.98 27.68 24.05
N GLN A 423 -28.01 26.68 23.16
CA GLN A 423 -27.03 25.60 23.14
C GLN A 423 -25.63 26.12 22.77
N ASP A 424 -25.51 27.01 21.80
CA ASP A 424 -24.26 27.66 21.40
C ASP A 424 -23.71 28.56 22.50
N ASP A 425 -24.57 29.32 23.19
CA ASP A 425 -24.19 30.12 24.35
C ASP A 425 -23.65 29.24 25.47
N ARG A 426 -24.32 28.11 25.73
CA ARG A 426 -23.86 27.12 26.73
C ARG A 426 -22.50 26.54 26.35
N TYR A 427 -22.29 26.14 25.10
CA TYR A 427 -20.99 25.64 24.65
C TYR A 427 -19.91 26.73 24.69
N THR A 428 -20.26 27.97 24.37
CA THR A 428 -19.35 29.11 24.48
C THR A 428 -18.92 29.36 25.93
N GLN A 429 -19.84 29.20 26.89
CA GLN A 429 -19.49 29.27 28.31
C GLN A 429 -18.60 28.10 28.73
N MET A 430 -18.93 26.86 28.33
CA MET A 430 -18.10 25.70 28.62
C MET A 430 -16.69 25.83 28.03
N ARG A 431 -16.57 26.36 26.81
CA ARG A 431 -15.29 26.67 26.16
C ARG A 431 -14.43 27.59 27.05
N ARG A 432 -15.04 28.67 27.56
CA ARG A 432 -14.38 29.61 28.48
C ARG A 432 -13.98 28.95 29.79
N ASP A 433 -14.84 28.10 30.36
CA ASP A 433 -14.56 27.39 31.61
C ASP A 433 -13.38 26.39 31.46
N ILE A 434 -13.23 25.77 30.28
CA ILE A 434 -12.13 24.88 29.94
C ILE A 434 -10.83 25.66 29.63
N GLY A 435 -10.95 26.96 29.35
CA GLY A 435 -9.83 27.89 29.13
C GLY A 435 -9.32 27.93 27.69
N VAL A 436 -10.18 27.67 26.70
CA VAL A 436 -9.84 27.87 25.28
C VAL A 436 -9.89 29.37 24.97
N ALA A 437 -8.82 29.89 24.35
CA ALA A 437 -8.66 31.30 24.04
C ALA A 437 -9.72 31.83 23.06
N ASP A 438 -10.02 33.11 23.15
CA ASP A 438 -10.95 33.80 22.23
C ASP A 438 -10.42 33.86 20.80
N ASP A 439 -9.10 33.90 20.64
CA ASP A 439 -8.45 33.90 19.32
C ASP A 439 -8.72 32.59 18.55
N VAL A 440 -8.80 31.46 19.26
CA VAL A 440 -9.15 30.16 18.66
C VAL A 440 -10.61 30.14 18.21
N ALA A 441 -11.50 30.80 18.96
CA ALA A 441 -12.91 30.91 18.58
C ALA A 441 -13.17 31.90 17.45
N ALA A 442 -12.22 32.80 17.16
CA ALA A 442 -12.31 33.74 16.05
C ALA A 442 -12.00 33.09 14.68
N ILE A 443 -11.50 31.84 14.66
CA ILE A 443 -11.24 31.12 13.41
C ILE A 443 -12.57 30.69 12.79
N GLU A 444 -12.78 31.11 11.54
CA GLU A 444 -13.92 30.67 10.73
C GLU A 444 -13.87 29.16 10.49
N GLY A 445 -15.03 28.49 10.61
CA GLY A 445 -15.17 27.05 10.37
C GLY A 445 -15.19 26.16 11.62
N LEU A 446 -15.08 26.75 12.83
CA LEU A 446 -15.24 26.02 14.10
C LEU A 446 -16.54 26.42 14.81
N THR A 447 -17.35 25.42 15.17
CA THR A 447 -18.56 25.65 15.98
C THR A 447 -18.23 25.70 17.49
N PRO A 448 -19.05 26.37 18.32
CA PRO A 448 -18.88 26.38 19.77
C PRO A 448 -18.75 24.98 20.38
N ALA A 449 -19.51 24.01 19.86
CA ALA A 449 -19.42 22.61 20.27
C ALA A 449 -18.07 21.96 19.94
N GLN A 450 -17.50 22.24 18.76
CA GLN A 450 -16.18 21.74 18.36
C GLN A 450 -15.06 22.36 19.20
N LEU A 451 -15.15 23.65 19.53
CA LEU A 451 -14.20 24.34 20.41
C LEU A 451 -14.13 23.72 21.80
N VAL A 452 -15.26 23.26 22.34
CA VAL A 452 -15.30 22.51 23.61
C VAL A 452 -14.60 21.14 23.48
N LYS A 453 -14.78 20.42 22.37
CA LYS A 453 -14.09 19.14 22.11
C LYS A 453 -12.57 19.34 22.04
N LEU A 454 -12.13 20.38 21.33
CA LEU A 454 -10.72 20.77 21.23
C LEU A 454 -10.13 21.09 22.61
N GLY A 455 -10.83 21.92 23.39
CA GLY A 455 -10.41 22.26 24.77
C GLY A 455 -10.27 21.04 25.68
N ASN A 456 -11.18 20.06 25.58
CA ASN A 456 -11.11 18.82 26.35
C ASN A 456 -9.92 17.93 25.97
N ARG A 457 -9.41 18.06 24.74
CA ARG A 457 -8.20 17.37 24.26
C ARG A 457 -6.92 18.18 24.49
N GLY A 458 -7.02 19.35 25.15
CA GLY A 458 -5.88 20.18 25.53
C GLY A 458 -5.51 21.26 24.51
N VAL A 459 -6.26 21.40 23.42
CA VAL A 459 -6.05 22.44 22.40
C VAL A 459 -6.73 23.72 22.89
N LYS A 460 -5.95 24.69 23.35
CA LYS A 460 -6.48 25.91 24.01
C LYS A 460 -6.04 27.21 23.37
N THR A 461 -4.94 27.19 22.62
CA THR A 461 -4.34 28.38 21.98
C THR A 461 -4.26 28.21 20.46
N LEU A 462 -3.99 29.29 19.74
CA LEU A 462 -3.76 29.24 18.29
C LEU A 462 -2.55 28.37 17.94
N ASP A 463 -1.51 28.38 18.76
CA ASP A 463 -0.34 27.52 18.60
C ASP A 463 -0.71 26.05 18.72
N ASP A 464 -1.48 25.68 19.76
CA ASP A 464 -1.92 24.29 19.94
C ASP A 464 -2.75 23.79 18.75
N LEU A 465 -3.57 24.67 18.15
CA LEU A 465 -4.38 24.34 16.98
C LEU A 465 -3.56 24.29 15.69
N GLY A 466 -2.59 25.19 15.54
CA GLY A 466 -1.67 25.24 14.41
C GLY A 466 -0.67 24.07 14.38
N ASP A 467 -0.36 23.49 15.53
CA ASP A 467 0.51 22.30 15.65
C ASP A 467 -0.18 21.00 15.24
N LEU A 468 -1.52 20.95 15.20
CA LEU A 468 -2.24 19.76 14.79
C LEU A 468 -1.99 19.42 13.30
N ALA A 469 -2.01 18.14 13.01
CA ALA A 469 -2.22 17.64 11.67
C ALA A 469 -3.72 17.56 11.34
N SER A 470 -4.05 17.54 10.03
CA SER A 470 -5.42 17.56 9.51
C SER A 470 -6.23 16.36 9.98
N ASP A 471 -5.59 15.19 10.04
CA ASP A 471 -6.16 13.94 10.54
C ASP A 471 -6.41 13.97 12.06
N GLU A 472 -5.52 14.59 12.84
CA GLU A 472 -5.71 14.79 14.28
C GLU A 472 -6.87 15.72 14.59
N LEU A 473 -7.01 16.83 13.86
CA LEU A 473 -8.13 17.75 14.02
C LEU A 473 -9.47 17.03 13.74
N ILE A 474 -9.54 16.28 12.64
CA ILE A 474 -10.73 15.50 12.27
C ILE A 474 -11.07 14.44 13.34
N ASP A 475 -10.07 13.77 13.92
CA ASP A 475 -10.30 12.80 15.00
C ASP A 475 -10.89 13.45 16.26
N ILE A 476 -10.48 14.68 16.57
CA ILE A 476 -10.97 15.41 17.76
C ILE A 476 -12.39 15.94 17.55
N VAL A 477 -12.69 16.55 16.39
CA VAL A 477 -14.01 17.16 16.14
C VAL A 477 -15.05 16.14 15.69
N GLY A 478 -14.62 15.05 15.06
CA GLY A 478 -15.45 13.97 14.50
C GLY A 478 -15.44 13.98 12.97
N LYS A 479 -15.38 12.79 12.37
CA LYS A 479 -15.27 12.59 10.91
C LYS A 479 -16.45 13.16 10.12
N ASP A 480 -17.64 13.17 10.72
CA ASP A 480 -18.87 13.66 10.07
C ASP A 480 -18.97 15.20 10.12
N ALA A 481 -18.12 15.86 10.91
CA ALA A 481 -18.21 17.29 11.18
C ALA A 481 -17.29 18.14 10.30
N MET A 482 -16.23 17.57 9.71
CA MET A 482 -15.24 18.30 8.93
C MET A 482 -14.47 17.37 7.98
N ASN A 483 -14.27 17.82 6.74
CA ASN A 483 -13.43 17.11 5.76
C ASN A 483 -11.96 17.60 5.80
N GLU A 484 -11.07 16.91 5.08
CA GLU A 484 -9.63 17.20 5.08
C GLU A 484 -9.29 18.61 4.58
N ASP A 485 -10.00 19.11 3.57
CA ASP A 485 -9.80 20.46 3.03
C ASP A 485 -10.21 21.55 4.03
N GLN A 486 -11.34 21.35 4.72
CA GLN A 486 -11.81 22.25 5.78
C GLN A 486 -10.87 22.22 7.00
N ALA A 487 -10.40 21.04 7.41
CA ALA A 487 -9.43 20.90 8.49
C ALA A 487 -8.12 21.61 8.16
N ASN A 488 -7.64 21.46 6.92
CA ASN A 488 -6.47 22.19 6.44
C ASN A 488 -6.69 23.71 6.45
N ALA A 489 -7.86 24.19 6.04
CA ALA A 489 -8.17 25.62 6.07
C ALA A 489 -8.15 26.19 7.50
N VAL A 490 -8.75 25.47 8.46
CA VAL A 490 -8.75 25.86 9.89
C VAL A 490 -7.34 25.88 10.46
N ILE A 491 -6.53 24.85 10.21
CA ILE A 491 -5.13 24.78 10.68
C ILE A 491 -4.29 25.90 10.04
N MET A 492 -4.46 26.16 8.75
CA MET A 492 -3.73 27.23 8.06
C MET A 492 -4.14 28.62 8.56
N ALA A 493 -5.43 28.84 8.86
CA ALA A 493 -5.89 30.06 9.51
C ALA A 493 -5.28 30.20 10.92
N ALA A 494 -5.21 29.10 11.66
CA ALA A 494 -4.54 29.05 12.96
C ALA A 494 -3.02 29.21 12.88
N ARG A 495 -2.37 29.05 11.72
CA ARG A 495 -0.93 29.33 11.53
C ARG A 495 -0.66 30.74 11.02
N ALA A 496 -1.70 31.47 10.60
CA ALA A 496 -1.54 32.80 10.02
C ALA A 496 -0.86 33.77 11.00
N HIS A 497 -1.15 33.64 12.31
CA HIS A 497 -0.52 34.48 13.35
C HIS A 497 0.99 34.24 13.48
N TRP A 498 1.52 33.07 13.13
CA TRP A 498 2.97 32.83 13.08
C TRP A 498 3.68 33.69 12.03
N PHE A 499 2.97 34.11 10.98
CA PHE A 499 3.52 34.90 9.89
C PHE A 499 3.33 36.41 10.08
N GLU A 500 2.44 36.84 10.96
CA GLU A 500 2.22 38.27 11.27
C GLU A 500 3.35 38.85 12.13
N ASP A 501 3.92 38.06 13.07
CA ASP A 501 5.05 38.49 13.91
C ASP A 501 6.39 38.54 13.15
N GLY A 502 6.49 37.87 12.00
CA GLY A 502 7.70 37.86 11.16
C GLY A 502 7.91 39.12 10.30
N ALA A 503 6.91 40.00 10.20
CA ALA A 503 6.96 41.18 9.33
C ALA A 503 7.47 42.46 10.01
N GLN A 504 7.82 42.41 11.31
CA GLN A 504 8.39 43.54 12.06
C GLN A 504 9.87 43.37 12.45
N GLY A 505 10.58 42.40 11.86
CA GLY A 505 12.02 42.14 12.09
C GLY A 505 12.95 42.80 11.07
#